data_AF-A0A3P7WJT9-F1
#
_entry.id   AF-A0A3P7WJT9-F1
#
_cell.length_a   1.000
_cell.length_b   1.000
_cell.length_c   1.000
_cell.angle_alpha   90.00
_cell.angle_beta   90.00
_cell.angle_gamma   90.00
#
_symmetry.space_group_name_H-M   'P 1'
#
loop_
_entity.id
_entity.type
_entity.pdbx_description
1 polymer ?
#
loop_
_entity_poly.entity_id
_entity_poly.type
_entity_poly.pdbx_seq_one_letter_code
_entity_poly.pdbx_strand_id
1 'polypeptide(L)'
;MGSWEAVSKTVGSPIQEFLQSRLEPVCEKFDVLNIEYELLHDHSLWPNRKPKILMQTCGHVAGAAYYYQPFQVRGEGWPPLPMAQNKKFIGLSLHPIYGGHFAFRSVFIFPRIRFSSFCAPEPLSILHSTEEIRTALERFNYSWKDSGFR
;
A
#
# COMPACT_ATOMS: atom_id res chain seq x y z
N MET A 1 -22.06 -19.14 20.52
CA MET A 1 -21.68 -18.11 19.52
C MET A 1 -21.48 -16.82 20.28
N GLY A 2 -20.24 -16.34 20.32
CA GLY A 2 -19.74 -15.41 21.34
C GLY A 2 -20.26 -13.99 21.19
N SER A 3 -20.41 -13.30 22.33
CA SER A 3 -20.79 -11.90 22.37
C SER A 3 -19.71 -11.01 21.74
N TRP A 4 -20.07 -9.76 21.41
CA TRP A 4 -19.12 -8.75 20.92
C TRP A 4 -17.91 -8.62 21.85
N GLU A 5 -18.14 -8.65 23.16
CA GLU A 5 -17.08 -8.54 24.17
C GLU A 5 -16.13 -9.74 24.16
N ALA A 6 -16.60 -10.93 23.79
CA ALA A 6 -15.76 -12.11 23.64
C ALA A 6 -14.84 -11.94 22.41
N VAL A 7 -15.41 -11.53 21.27
CA VAL A 7 -14.65 -11.30 20.04
C VAL A 7 -13.60 -10.20 20.24
N SER A 8 -13.96 -9.07 20.86
CA SER A 8 -13.04 -7.95 21.10
C SER A 8 -11.89 -8.30 22.06
N LYS A 9 -12.07 -9.29 22.93
CA LYS A 9 -11.03 -9.76 23.86
C LYS A 9 -10.12 -10.82 23.24
N THR A 10 -10.63 -11.62 22.31
CA THR A 10 -9.89 -12.74 21.72
C THR A 10 -9.15 -12.34 20.43
N VAL A 11 -9.72 -11.43 19.63
CA VAL A 11 -9.18 -11.04 18.32
C VAL A 11 -8.34 -9.78 18.47
N GLY A 12 -7.01 -9.95 18.53
CA GLY A 12 -6.07 -8.86 18.74
C GLY A 12 -5.83 -8.01 17.48
N SER A 13 -6.07 -8.55 16.29
CA SER A 13 -5.84 -7.84 15.03
C SER A 13 -6.88 -8.22 13.97
N PRO A 14 -8.14 -7.76 14.12
CA PRO A 14 -9.27 -8.25 13.32
C PRO A 14 -9.09 -8.08 11.81
N ILE A 15 -8.47 -6.98 11.37
CA ILE A 15 -8.22 -6.74 9.94
C ILE A 15 -7.17 -7.71 9.39
N GLN A 16 -6.10 -7.98 10.15
CA GLN A 16 -5.06 -8.91 9.73
C GLN A 16 -5.57 -10.34 9.71
N GLU A 17 -6.27 -10.76 10.77
CA GLU A 17 -6.85 -12.10 10.88
C GLU A 17 -7.91 -12.34 9.80
N PHE A 18 -8.74 -11.32 9.50
CA PHE A 18 -9.64 -11.37 8.36
C PHE A 18 -8.87 -11.56 7.05
N LEU A 19 -7.89 -10.70 6.74
CA LEU A 19 -7.14 -10.81 5.49
C LEU A 19 -6.41 -12.16 5.35
N GLN A 20 -5.88 -12.69 6.45
CA GLN A 20 -5.24 -14.01 6.48
C GLN A 20 -6.24 -15.12 6.14
N SER A 21 -7.40 -15.15 6.80
CA SER A 21 -8.43 -16.16 6.49
C SER A 21 -8.97 -16.06 5.05
N ARG A 22 -8.87 -14.88 4.41
CA ARG A 22 -9.22 -14.73 2.98
C ARG A 22 -8.11 -15.17 2.03
N LEU A 23 -6.84 -15.09 2.43
CA LEU A 23 -5.69 -15.50 1.61
C LEU A 23 -5.37 -16.99 1.76
N GLU A 24 -5.69 -17.61 2.90
CA GLU A 24 -5.43 -19.02 3.18
C GLU A 24 -5.97 -19.97 2.10
N PRO A 25 -7.23 -19.86 1.62
CA PRO A 25 -7.72 -20.73 0.54
C PRO A 25 -6.99 -20.55 -0.81
N VAL A 26 -6.34 -19.39 -1.02
CA VAL A 26 -5.53 -19.15 -2.22
C VAL A 26 -4.17 -19.83 -2.08
N CYS A 27 -3.54 -19.68 -0.90
CA CYS A 27 -2.29 -20.36 -0.55
C CYS A 27 -2.45 -21.88 -0.62
N GLU A 28 -3.51 -22.45 -0.04
CA GLU A 28 -3.81 -23.88 -0.10
C GLU A 28 -3.91 -24.39 -1.54
N LYS A 29 -4.51 -23.60 -2.44
CA LYS A 29 -4.57 -23.95 -3.86
C LYS A 29 -3.20 -23.93 -4.54
N PHE A 30 -2.36 -22.95 -4.22
CA PHE A 30 -0.98 -22.93 -4.72
C PHE A 30 -0.18 -24.12 -4.22
N ASP A 31 -0.35 -24.50 -2.95
CA ASP A 31 0.32 -25.65 -2.34
C ASP A 31 -0.13 -26.97 -2.99
N VAL A 32 -1.44 -27.16 -3.20
CA VAL A 32 -2.00 -28.33 -3.91
C VAL A 32 -1.47 -28.43 -5.34
N LEU A 33 -1.27 -27.29 -6.01
CA LEU A 33 -0.71 -27.23 -7.36
C LEU A 33 0.83 -27.28 -7.37
N ASN A 34 1.47 -27.40 -6.21
CA ASN A 34 2.92 -27.39 -6.03
C ASN A 34 3.59 -26.15 -6.69
N ILE A 35 2.93 -25.00 -6.58
CA ILE A 35 3.43 -23.71 -7.06
C ILE A 35 4.31 -23.10 -5.97
N GLU A 36 5.58 -22.84 -6.28
CA GLU A 36 6.47 -22.12 -5.38
C GLU A 36 6.12 -20.61 -5.37
N TYR A 37 5.86 -20.05 -4.18
CA TYR A 37 5.60 -18.63 -3.99
C TYR A 37 6.19 -18.09 -2.68
N GLU A 38 6.40 -16.78 -2.65
CA GLU A 38 6.57 -15.99 -1.42
C GLU A 38 5.39 -15.03 -1.29
N LEU A 39 4.83 -14.94 -0.08
CA LEU A 39 3.78 -13.99 0.26
C LEU A 39 4.34 -12.90 1.17
N LEU A 40 4.33 -11.66 0.69
CA LEU A 40 4.75 -10.48 1.45
C LEU A 40 3.56 -9.55 1.66
N HIS A 41 3.37 -9.08 2.88
CA HIS A 41 2.30 -8.17 3.25
C HIS A 41 2.81 -6.73 3.42
N ASP A 42 1.91 -5.76 3.45
CA ASP A 42 2.23 -4.34 3.63
C ASP A 42 2.91 -4.05 4.98
N HIS A 43 2.59 -4.85 5.99
CA HIS A 43 3.18 -4.82 7.33
C HIS A 43 4.34 -5.81 7.52
N SER A 44 4.81 -6.49 6.47
CA SER A 44 5.97 -7.39 6.56
C SER A 44 7.27 -6.60 6.71
N LEU A 45 7.96 -6.79 7.84
CA LEU A 45 9.20 -6.11 8.17
C LEU A 45 10.38 -7.09 8.31
N TRP A 46 11.58 -6.61 8.01
CA TRP A 46 12.83 -7.22 8.46
C TRP A 46 13.04 -6.99 9.97
N PRO A 47 13.93 -7.75 10.65
CA PRO A 47 14.23 -7.55 12.08
C PRO A 47 14.66 -6.11 12.43
N ASN A 48 15.31 -5.41 11.49
CA ASN A 48 15.69 -4.00 11.62
C ASN A 48 14.54 -3.00 11.35
N ARG A 49 13.29 -3.49 11.28
CA ARG A 49 12.06 -2.74 11.00
C ARG A 49 11.96 -2.10 9.61
N LYS A 50 12.86 -2.44 8.66
CA LYS A 50 12.70 -2.03 7.26
C LYS A 50 11.56 -2.83 6.60
N PRO A 51 10.66 -2.20 5.83
CA PRO A 51 9.68 -2.93 5.04
C PRO A 51 10.34 -3.94 4.10
N LYS A 52 9.79 -5.15 4.01
CA LYS A 52 10.27 -6.17 3.06
C LYS A 52 9.92 -5.81 1.62
N ILE A 53 8.86 -5.03 1.42
CA ILE A 53 8.37 -4.61 0.10
C ILE A 53 7.80 -3.19 0.15
N LEU A 54 7.95 -2.43 -0.93
CA LEU A 54 7.43 -1.06 -1.05
C LEU A 54 6.15 -1.06 -1.89
N MET A 55 5.01 -1.17 -1.20
CA MET A 55 3.70 -1.37 -1.84
C MET A 55 3.30 -0.28 -2.85
N GLN A 56 3.60 0.98 -2.56
CA GLN A 56 3.27 2.10 -3.46
C GLN A 56 4.03 2.00 -4.78
N THR A 57 5.30 1.58 -4.72
CA THR A 57 6.11 1.29 -5.92
C THR A 57 5.54 0.11 -6.69
N CYS A 58 5.18 -0.99 -6.01
CA CYS A 58 4.53 -2.14 -6.63
C CYS A 58 3.23 -1.75 -7.37
N GLY A 59 2.37 -0.96 -6.72
CA GLY A 59 1.13 -0.47 -7.32
C GLY A 59 1.36 0.41 -8.55
N HIS A 60 2.40 1.26 -8.54
CA HIS A 60 2.75 2.10 -9.67
C HIS A 60 3.25 1.26 -10.85
N VAL A 61 4.23 0.37 -10.64
CA VAL A 61 4.81 -0.43 -11.73
C VAL A 61 3.88 -1.52 -12.26
N ALA A 62 2.86 -1.91 -11.49
CA ALA A 62 1.79 -2.80 -11.93
C ALA A 62 0.65 -2.06 -12.66
N GLY A 63 0.71 -0.72 -12.74
CA GLY A 63 -0.34 0.13 -13.34
C GLY A 63 -1.61 0.27 -12.51
N ALA A 64 -1.62 -0.18 -11.25
CA ALA A 64 -2.81 -0.20 -10.41
C ALA A 64 -3.16 1.19 -9.84
N ALA A 65 -2.16 1.98 -9.44
CA ALA A 65 -2.37 3.29 -8.86
C ALA A 65 -1.14 4.18 -9.09
N TYR A 66 -1.37 5.43 -9.48
CA TYR A 66 -0.26 6.36 -9.69
C TYR A 66 0.33 6.79 -8.35
N TYR A 67 1.61 6.48 -8.15
CA TYR A 67 2.38 6.89 -6.99
C TYR A 67 2.97 8.30 -7.14
N TYR A 68 2.37 9.26 -6.44
CA TYR A 68 2.87 10.64 -6.31
C TYR A 68 3.91 10.71 -5.20
N GLN A 69 5.09 11.21 -5.54
CA GLN A 69 6.26 11.26 -4.67
C GLN A 69 6.70 12.69 -4.43
N PRO A 70 7.16 13.03 -3.21
CA PRO A 70 7.54 14.40 -2.89
C PRO A 70 8.57 14.98 -3.85
N PHE A 71 9.55 14.18 -4.32
CA PHE A 71 10.59 14.67 -5.23
C PHE A 71 10.05 15.21 -6.56
N GLN A 72 8.87 14.79 -7.00
CA GLN A 72 8.26 15.25 -8.25
C GLN A 72 7.83 16.72 -8.19
N VAL A 73 7.65 17.26 -6.98
CA VAL A 73 7.11 18.62 -6.74
C VAL A 73 7.94 19.42 -5.74
N ARG A 74 9.19 19.01 -5.45
CA ARG A 74 10.08 19.75 -4.56
C ARG A 74 10.39 21.15 -5.12
N GLY A 75 10.54 22.10 -4.22
CA GLY A 75 10.85 23.50 -4.53
C GLY A 75 11.16 24.26 -3.25
N GLU A 76 11.53 25.52 -3.39
CA GLU A 76 11.86 26.37 -2.24
C GLU A 76 10.68 26.42 -1.25
N GLY A 77 10.96 26.19 0.04
CA GLY A 77 9.96 26.22 1.11
C GLY A 77 9.01 25.02 1.18
N TRP A 78 9.20 23.96 0.38
CA TRP A 78 8.31 22.78 0.39
C TRP A 78 9.06 21.48 0.76
N PRO A 79 8.53 20.65 1.69
CA PRO A 79 7.24 20.73 2.36
C PRO A 79 7.17 21.85 3.42
N PRO A 80 5.97 22.43 3.69
CA PRO A 80 5.84 23.68 4.45
C PRO A 80 6.05 23.52 5.96
N LEU A 81 5.89 22.30 6.49
CA LEU A 81 5.98 22.03 7.92
C LEU A 81 6.90 20.83 8.20
N PRO A 82 7.71 20.87 9.28
CA PRO A 82 8.47 19.72 9.71
C PRO A 82 7.55 18.59 10.17
N MET A 83 7.94 17.35 9.89
CA MET A 83 7.25 16.17 10.43
C MET A 83 7.63 15.97 11.90
N ALA A 84 6.70 15.37 12.67
CA ALA A 84 7.00 14.93 14.04
C ALA A 84 8.20 13.95 14.08
N GLN A 85 8.85 13.86 15.25
CA GLN A 85 10.02 13.00 15.43
C GLN A 85 9.78 11.56 14.94
N ASN A 86 10.76 11.00 14.23
CA ASN A 86 10.72 9.67 13.61
C ASN A 86 9.66 9.47 12.50
N LYS A 87 9.00 10.54 12.02
CA LYS A 87 8.15 10.49 10.82
C LYS A 87 8.86 11.13 9.63
N LYS A 88 8.50 10.67 8.44
CA LYS A 88 8.96 11.23 7.16
C LYS A 88 7.76 11.76 6.40
N PHE A 89 7.98 12.79 5.60
CA PHE A 89 7.02 13.22 4.61
C PHE A 89 7.06 12.23 3.45
N ILE A 90 6.01 11.44 3.27
CA ILE A 90 5.97 10.31 2.34
C ILE A 90 5.04 10.59 1.16
N GLY A 91 5.18 9.80 0.09
CA GLY A 91 4.31 9.87 -1.08
C GLY A 91 2.94 9.24 -0.84
N LEU A 92 2.06 9.40 -1.83
CA LEU A 92 0.68 8.92 -1.83
C LEU A 92 0.38 8.22 -3.16
N SER A 93 -0.26 7.06 -3.11
CA SER A 93 -0.80 6.42 -4.32
C SER A 93 -2.29 6.72 -4.42
N LEU A 94 -2.76 7.10 -5.60
CA LEU A 94 -4.20 7.27 -5.88
C LEU A 94 -4.62 6.31 -6.99
N HIS A 95 -5.69 5.56 -6.72
CA HIS A 95 -6.33 4.66 -7.66
C HIS A 95 -7.26 5.46 -8.59
N PRO A 96 -7.30 5.17 -9.89
CA PRO A 96 -8.09 5.95 -10.86
C PRO A 96 -9.60 5.96 -10.59
N ILE A 97 -10.13 4.92 -9.93
CA ILE A 97 -11.55 4.79 -9.58
C ILE A 97 -11.84 5.18 -8.12
N TYR A 98 -10.89 4.94 -7.21
CA TYR A 98 -11.16 4.99 -5.77
C TYR A 98 -10.42 6.14 -5.07
N GLY A 99 -9.57 6.89 -5.78
CA GLY A 99 -8.65 7.83 -5.14
C GLY A 99 -7.80 7.11 -4.09
N GLY A 100 -7.79 7.61 -2.86
CA GLY A 100 -7.18 7.02 -1.68
C GLY A 100 -8.13 6.15 -0.83
N HIS A 101 -9.34 5.83 -1.31
CA HIS A 101 -10.28 4.90 -0.67
C HIS A 101 -9.92 3.42 -0.93
N PHE A 102 -8.63 3.09 -0.81
CA PHE A 102 -8.14 1.72 -0.92
C PHE A 102 -6.88 1.55 -0.07
N ALA A 103 -6.37 0.32 0.01
CA ALA A 103 -5.07 0.03 0.59
C ALA A 103 -4.42 -1.15 -0.15
N PHE A 104 -3.11 -1.08 -0.34
CA PHE A 104 -2.32 -2.26 -0.73
C PHE A 104 -2.25 -3.25 0.44
N ARG A 105 -2.22 -4.55 0.16
CA ARG A 105 -2.29 -5.60 1.18
C ARG A 105 -1.17 -6.61 1.09
N SER A 106 -1.05 -7.25 -0.07
CA SER A 106 -0.11 -8.36 -0.24
C SER A 106 0.44 -8.39 -1.65
N VAL A 107 1.62 -8.98 -1.78
CA VAL A 107 2.28 -9.32 -3.04
C VAL A 107 2.65 -10.79 -2.99
N PHE A 108 2.28 -11.51 -4.04
CA PHE A 108 2.80 -12.85 -4.31
C PHE A 108 3.99 -12.72 -5.27
N ILE A 109 5.10 -13.35 -4.92
CA ILE A 109 6.28 -13.50 -5.79
C ILE A 109 6.35 -14.97 -6.18
N PHE A 110 6.46 -15.27 -7.48
CA PHE A 110 6.55 -16.64 -7.99
C PHE A 110 7.94 -16.88 -8.60
N PRO A 111 8.91 -17.44 -7.86
CA PRO A 111 10.31 -17.48 -8.29
C PRO A 111 10.54 -18.28 -9.59
N ARG A 112 9.70 -19.29 -9.84
CA ARG A 112 9.79 -20.19 -11.01
C ARG A 112 8.98 -19.72 -12.21
N ILE A 113 8.13 -18.71 -12.06
CA ILE A 113 7.32 -18.19 -13.16
C ILE A 113 8.05 -17.00 -13.78
N ARG A 114 8.36 -17.12 -15.07
CA ARG A 114 8.99 -16.06 -15.86
C ARG A 114 8.08 -15.71 -17.02
N PHE A 115 7.89 -14.41 -17.25
CA PHE A 115 7.19 -13.91 -18.41
C PHE A 115 8.21 -13.31 -19.37
N SER A 116 8.26 -13.79 -20.62
CA SER A 116 9.15 -13.25 -21.65
C SER A 116 8.60 -12.00 -22.33
N SER A 117 7.29 -11.77 -22.26
CA SER A 117 6.60 -10.71 -23.01
C SER A 117 5.54 -9.94 -22.22
N PHE A 118 5.55 -10.04 -20.89
CA PHE A 118 4.59 -9.27 -20.07
C PHE A 118 5.00 -7.80 -20.02
N CYS A 119 4.07 -6.92 -20.40
CA CYS A 119 4.19 -5.48 -20.20
C CYS A 119 3.08 -5.05 -19.25
N ALA A 120 3.45 -4.52 -18.09
CA ALA A 120 2.48 -3.92 -17.18
C ALA A 120 1.87 -2.66 -17.83
N PRO A 121 0.58 -2.37 -17.58
CA PRO A 121 -0.01 -1.10 -18.01
C PRO A 121 0.64 0.07 -17.27
N GLU A 122 0.66 1.24 -17.89
CA GLU A 122 1.06 2.47 -17.20
C GLU A 122 -0.03 2.89 -16.21
N PRO A 123 0.34 3.36 -15.01
CA PRO A 123 -0.64 3.85 -14.05
C PRO A 123 -1.25 5.17 -14.52
N LEU A 124 -2.57 5.30 -14.40
CA LEU A 124 -3.27 6.53 -14.76
C LEU A 124 -3.05 7.63 -13.71
N SER A 125 -2.45 8.74 -14.12
CA SER A 125 -2.38 9.96 -13.30
C SER A 125 -3.71 10.71 -13.32
N ILE A 126 -4.20 11.09 -12.14
CA ILE A 126 -5.47 11.81 -11.91
C ILE A 126 -5.27 13.22 -11.32
N LEU A 127 -4.03 13.58 -10.98
CA LEU A 127 -3.63 14.93 -10.56
C LEU A 127 -2.66 15.46 -11.61
N HIS A 128 -2.90 16.65 -12.13
CA HIS A 128 -2.26 17.13 -13.35
C HIS A 128 -1.36 18.35 -13.12
N SER A 129 -1.43 18.97 -11.94
CA SER A 129 -0.62 20.12 -11.58
C SER A 129 0.29 19.86 -10.36
N THR A 130 1.34 20.65 -10.26
CA THR A 130 2.25 20.62 -9.10
C THR A 130 1.48 20.95 -7.81
N GLU A 131 0.57 21.92 -7.88
CA GLU A 131 -0.25 22.41 -6.78
C GLU A 131 -1.23 21.34 -6.27
N GLU A 132 -1.89 20.61 -7.16
CA GLU A 132 -2.76 19.48 -6.79
C GLU A 132 -1.97 18.38 -6.07
N ILE A 133 -0.81 18.02 -6.61
CA ILE A 133 0.05 16.98 -6.01
C ILE A 133 0.54 17.43 -4.64
N ARG A 134 1.02 18.67 -4.50
CA ARG A 134 1.43 19.23 -3.20
C ARG A 134 0.28 19.21 -2.20
N THR A 135 -0.90 19.69 -2.60
CA THR A 135 -2.10 19.72 -1.75
C THR A 135 -2.47 18.32 -1.27
N ALA A 136 -2.49 17.32 -2.15
CA ALA A 136 -2.81 15.94 -1.80
C ALA A 136 -1.77 15.34 -0.84
N LEU A 137 -0.48 15.55 -1.11
CA LEU A 137 0.61 15.07 -0.25
C LEU A 137 0.60 15.75 1.13
N GLU A 138 0.31 17.04 1.20
CA GLU A 138 0.18 17.77 2.47
C GLU A 138 -1.01 17.27 3.28
N ARG A 139 -2.19 17.12 2.66
CA ARG A 139 -3.37 16.54 3.33
C ARG A 139 -3.08 15.13 3.85
N PHE A 140 -2.39 14.31 3.07
CA PHE A 140 -2.00 12.97 3.49
C PHE A 140 -1.03 12.97 4.68
N ASN A 141 -0.01 13.83 4.66
CA ASN A 141 1.01 13.82 5.70
C ASN A 141 0.60 14.56 6.98
N TYR A 142 -0.22 15.62 6.87
CA TYR A 142 -0.59 16.48 7.99
C TYR A 142 -2.01 16.22 8.53
N SER A 143 -2.93 15.77 7.69
CA SER A 143 -4.37 15.72 8.03
C SER A 143 -5.05 14.38 7.76
N TRP A 144 -4.32 13.28 7.52
CA TRP A 144 -4.91 11.97 7.13
C TRP A 144 -6.10 11.45 7.94
N LYS A 145 -6.26 11.88 9.20
CA LYS A 145 -7.37 11.49 10.08
C LYS A 145 -8.73 11.97 9.55
N ASP A 146 -8.77 13.08 8.81
CA ASP A 146 -10.00 13.59 8.19
C ASP A 146 -10.36 12.86 6.88
N SER A 147 -9.45 12.02 6.35
CA SER A 147 -9.58 11.33 5.07
C SER A 147 -9.76 12.21 3.83
N GLY A 148 -9.55 13.53 3.91
CA GLY A 148 -9.72 14.48 2.81
C GLY A 148 -8.62 14.44 1.73
N PHE A 149 -7.62 13.56 1.90
CA PHE A 149 -6.61 13.24 0.87
C PHE A 149 -7.06 12.11 -0.06
N ARG A 150 -8.12 11.38 0.31
CA ARG A 150 -8.60 10.22 -0.43
C ARG A 150 -9.39 10.64 -1.65
#